data_AF-A0A3M1ERX4-F1
#
_entry.id   AF-A0A3M1ERX4-F1
#
_cell.length_a   1.000
_cell.length_b   1.000
_cell.length_c   1.000
_cell.angle_alpha   90.00
_cell.angle_beta   90.00
_cell.angle_gamma   90.00
#
_symmetry.space_group_name_H-M   'P 1'
#
loop_
_entity.id
_entity.type
_entity.pdbx_description
1 polymer ?
#
loop_
_entity_poly.entity_id
_entity_poly.type
_entity_poly.pdbx_seq_one_letter_code
_entity_poly.pdbx_strand_id
1 'polypeptide(L)' 'MERIFFLIGSLSGALGVIAGAFGAHALKGRLSEEMLHTFEVGVRYQLYHALALLGVVFAM' A
#
# COMPACT_ATOMS: atom_id res chain seq x y z
N MET A 1 1.68 -6.67 21.76
CA MET A 1 0.87 -6.42 20.55
C MET A 1 1.56 -5.45 19.59
N GLU A 2 2.24 -4.41 20.10
CA GLU A 2 3.04 -3.47 19.30
C GLU A 2 3.93 -4.12 18.22
N ARG A 3 4.76 -5.12 18.58
CA ARG A 3 5.64 -5.80 17.62
C ARG A 3 4.90 -6.44 16.44
N ILE A 4 3.70 -6.97 16.68
CA ILE A 4 2.87 -7.58 15.64
C ILE A 4 2.33 -6.48 14.72
N PHE A 5 1.79 -5.40 15.26
CA PHE A 5 1.31 -4.27 14.45
C PHE A 5 2.43 -3.58 13.67
N PHE A 6 3.61 -3.45 14.27
CA PHE A 6 4.79 -2.91 13.59
C PHE A 6 5.21 -3.78 12.41
N LEU A 7 5.27 -5.10 12.60
CA LEU A 7 5.62 -6.04 11.54
C LEU A 7 4.58 -6.02 10.41
N ILE A 8 3.29 -6.11 10.75
CA ILE A 8 2.20 -6.10 9.76
C ILE A 8 2.17 -4.77 9.01
N GLY A 9 2.28 -3.64 9.71
CA GLY A 9 2.32 -2.31 9.09
C GLY A 9 3.49 -2.15 8.13
N SER A 10 4.68 -2.61 8.53
CA SER A 10 5.90 -2.56 7.69
C SER A 10 5.78 -3.44 6.45
N LEU A 11 5.33 -4.69 6.60
CA LEU A 11 5.13 -5.60 5.46
C LEU A 11 4.02 -5.10 4.52
N SER A 12 2.92 -4.59 5.09
CA SER A 12 1.84 -3.98 4.32
C SER A 12 2.31 -2.77 3.51
N GLY A 13 3.14 -1.92 4.10
CA GLY A 13 3.77 -0.78 3.42
C GLY A 13 4.67 -1.24 2.26
N ALA A 14 5.51 -2.24 2.49
CA ALA A 14 6.36 -2.82 1.45
C ALA A 14 5.55 -3.39 0.28
N LEU A 15 4.46 -4.11 0.57
CA LEU A 15 3.53 -4.61 -0.46
C LEU A 15 2.86 -3.46 -1.23
N GLY A 16 2.46 -2.39 -0.55
CA GLY A 16 1.92 -1.19 -1.20
C GLY A 16 2.91 -0.54 -2.18
N VAL A 17 4.19 -0.44 -1.80
CA VAL A 17 5.26 0.09 -2.68
C VAL A 17 5.47 -0.83 -3.88
N ILE A 18 5.55 -2.15 -3.67
CA ILE A 18 5.70 -3.13 -4.76
C ILE A 18 4.52 -3.05 -5.73
N ALA A 19 3.30 -3.00 -5.20
CA ALA A 19 2.09 -2.87 -6.02
C ALA A 19 2.08 -1.56 -6.82
N GLY A 20 2.44 -0.43 -6.19
CA GLY A 20 2.56 0.86 -6.87
C GLY A 20 3.59 0.84 -8.02
N ALA A 21 4.77 0.26 -7.77
CA ALA A 21 5.79 0.09 -8.79
C ALA A 21 5.30 -0.80 -9.95
N PHE A 22 4.61 -1.89 -9.64
CA PHE A 22 4.00 -2.78 -10.62
C PHE A 22 2.96 -2.04 -11.49
N GLY A 23 2.09 -1.24 -10.86
CA GLY A 23 1.14 -0.38 -11.58
C GLY A 23 1.82 0.58 -12.55
N ALA A 24 2.82 1.32 -12.06
CA ALA A 24 3.50 2.36 -12.84
C ALA A 24 4.33 1.82 -14.00
N HIS A 25 4.97 0.65 -13.85
CA HIS A 25 5.93 0.12 -14.82
C HIS A 25 5.36 -1.02 -15.67
N ALA A 26 4.59 -1.93 -15.08
CA ALA A 26 4.16 -3.16 -15.76
C ALA A 26 2.72 -3.07 -16.30
N LEU A 27 1.83 -2.32 -15.64
CA LEU A 27 0.44 -2.19 -16.05
C LEU A 27 0.18 -1.00 -16.99
N LYS A 28 1.06 0.00 -17.00
CA LYS A 28 0.94 1.15 -17.90
C LYS A 28 0.92 0.70 -19.37
N GLY A 29 -0.11 1.10 -20.11
CA GLY A 29 -0.34 0.68 -21.49
C GLY A 29 -0.95 -0.73 -21.67
N ARG A 30 -1.15 -1.49 -20.58
CA ARG A 30 -1.91 -2.76 -20.59
C ARG A 30 -3.33 -2.60 -20.10
N LEU A 31 -3.58 -1.60 -19.26
CA LEU A 31 -4.89 -1.26 -18.72
C LEU A 31 -5.35 0.10 -19.27
N SER A 32 -6.66 0.33 -19.28
CA SER A 32 -7.20 1.66 -19.52
C SER A 32 -6.80 2.61 -18.39
N GLU A 33 -6.79 3.91 -18.69
CA GLU A 33 -6.48 4.95 -17.69
C GLU A 33 -7.42 4.87 -16.47
N GLU A 34 -8.71 4.57 -16.67
CA GLU A 34 -9.67 4.37 -15.57
C GLU A 34 -9.30 3.18 -14.68
N MET A 35 -8.88 2.06 -15.27
CA MET A 35 -8.45 0.89 -14.50
C MET A 35 -7.11 1.13 -13.78
N LEU A 36 -6.17 1.85 -14.42
CA LEU A 36 -4.92 2.27 -13.78
C LEU A 36 -5.19 3.19 -12.59
N HIS A 37 -6.08 4.17 -12.75
CA HIS A 37 -6.48 5.06 -11.67
C HIS A 37 -7.14 4.28 -10.52
N THR A 38 -8.03 3.33 -10.84
CA THR A 38 -8.67 2.47 -9.83
C THR A 38 -7.64 1.63 -9.07
N PHE A 39 -6.67 1.05 -9.78
CA PHE A 39 -5.56 0.33 -9.17
C PHE A 39 -4.74 1.24 -8.24
N GLU A 40 -4.42 2.47 -8.68
CA GLU A 40 -3.70 3.45 -7.87
C GLU A 40 -4.48 3.89 -6.61
N VAL A 41 -5.80 4.06 -6.71
CA VAL A 41 -6.66 4.29 -5.53
C VAL A 41 -6.51 3.14 -4.53
N GLY A 42 -6.56 1.89 -4.99
CA GLY A 42 -6.36 0.71 -4.13
C GLY A 42 -4.99 0.69 -3.46
N VAL A 43 -3.92 0.98 -4.20
CA VAL A 43 -2.55 1.07 -3.65
C VAL A 43 -2.46 2.18 -2.58
N ARG A 44 -3.06 3.36 -2.83
CA ARG A 44 -3.10 4.45 -1.84
C ARG A 44 -3.82 4.03 -0.57
N TYR A 45 -4.95 3.35 -0.67
CA TYR A 45 -5.65 2.83 0.51
C TYR A 45 -4.80 1.82 1.28
N GLN A 46 -4.10 0.90 0.61
CA GLN A 46 -3.17 -0.03 1.27
C GLN A 46 -2.07 0.72 2.04
N LEU A 47 -1.47 1.74 1.42
CA LEU A 47 -0.43 2.56 2.05
C LEU A 47 -0.98 3.36 3.25
N TYR A 48 -2.18 3.91 3.16
CA TYR A 48 -2.83 4.57 4.31
C TYR A 48 -3.09 3.61 5.46
N HIS A 49 -3.51 2.37 5.19
CA HIS A 49 -3.69 1.37 6.25
C HIS A 49 -2.35 0.92 6.86
N ALA A 50 -1.29 0.80 6.05
CA ALA A 50 0.06 0.54 6.56
C ALA A 50 0.52 1.65 7.52
N LEU A 51 0.33 2.91 7.14
CA LEU A 51 0.65 4.06 7.99
C LEU A 51 -0.23 4.10 9.25
N ALA A 52 -1.52 3.81 9.14
CA ALA A 52 -2.42 3.75 10.28
C ALA A 52 -1.99 2.67 11.29
N LEU A 53 -1.60 1.49 10.82
CA LEU A 53 -1.08 0.42 11.67
C LEU A 53 0.22 0.83 12.40
N LEU A 54 1.12 1.52 11.71
CA LEU A 54 2.32 2.08 12.35
C LEU A 54 1.96 3.18 13.35
N GLY A 55 0.97 4.02 13.04
CA GLY A 55 0.41 5.03 13.95
C GLY A 55 -0.14 4.42 15.23
N VAL A 56 -0.84 3.27 15.13
CA VAL A 56 -1.33 2.53 16.30
C VAL A 56 -0.17 2.07 17.20
N VAL A 57 0.98 1.66 16.64
CA VAL A 57 2.16 1.31 17.43
C VAL A 57 2.69 2.50 18.22
N PHE A 58 2.68 3.71 17.65
CA PHE A 58 3.13 4.92 18.34
C PHE A 58 2.15 5.41 19.42
N ALA A 59 0.88 5.02 19.35
CA ALA A 59 -0.16 5.42 20.28
C ALA A 59 -0.35 4.45 21.46
N MET A 60 0.27 3.27 21.40
CA MET A 60 0.31 2.27 22.48
C MET A 60 1.45 2.57 23.45
#